data_AF-A0A3B4FU92-F1
#
_entry.id   AF-A0A3B4FU92-F1
#
_cell.length_a   1.000
_cell.length_b   1.000
_cell.length_c   1.000
_cell.angle_alpha   90.00
_cell.angle_beta   90.00
_cell.angle_gamma   90.00
#
_symmetry.space_group_name_H-M   'P 1'
#
loop_
_entity.id
_entity.type
_entity.pdbx_description
1 polymer ?
#
loop_
_entity_poly.entity_id
_entity_poly.type
_entity_poly.pdbx_seq_one_letter_code
_entity_poly.pdbx_strand_id
1 'polypeptide(L)'
;LEQILRSRNPNSLPALIYAAATSASYEDVDAGKMSSSSRITALLERRIQRLEAELENHDEEAKRSLQVMEQQFHRVKVQLTSREQQLEAAAGSQSSVVQALEEELYRVKQSHKQKEKSLHEQIESLQQQLKQKVKPFVLQALLSPGRHQRQAEAAFGVRLERLNQELAKKTRTIQELKKERRNMPSVPNTRAERRSTESKHQQPGLLTAGGETFPAAPCEKTYQPTVFTGSHISEVLQENEALKKQVELVLLQSEQEKEALKADAAQFEEQLSTTKAEHFRVLDHLRATHALEHSDSKVAELTNKLSTQEVGLPHQAASQLKETQGCKEALKISRRREDALQTQLTKLLQELKEAKEASSSEVKLLCTLERKILNMELRHQHREKELQQVPVRAQLSELEHWRRLAQDKSREMDAFRLELDSILDILRHLQRQGAVLPTPELAIPQRS
;
A
#
# COMPACT_ATOMS: atom_id res chain seq x y z
N LEU A 1 -59.55 -40.23 67.48
CA LEU A 1 -58.91 -40.85 66.30
C LEU A 1 -59.71 -40.61 65.03
N GLU A 2 -61.02 -40.88 65.01
CA GLU A 2 -61.91 -40.61 63.85
C GLU A 2 -61.87 -39.18 63.32
N GLN A 3 -61.99 -38.19 64.22
CA GLN A 3 -61.96 -36.78 63.87
C GLN A 3 -60.56 -36.32 63.41
N ILE A 4 -59.52 -37.07 63.75
CA ILE A 4 -58.14 -36.79 63.38
C ILE A 4 -57.85 -37.34 61.97
N LEU A 5 -58.35 -38.54 61.65
CA LEU A 5 -58.24 -39.14 60.33
C LEU A 5 -59.06 -38.36 59.28
N ARG A 6 -60.24 -37.85 59.64
CA ARG A 6 -61.10 -37.05 58.75
C ARG A 6 -60.60 -35.61 58.55
N SER A 7 -59.94 -34.98 59.53
CA SER A 7 -59.55 -33.56 59.46
C SER A 7 -58.17 -33.30 58.82
N ARG A 8 -57.25 -34.27 58.86
CA ARG A 8 -55.88 -34.06 58.39
C ARG A 8 -55.62 -34.49 56.94
N ASN A 9 -56.26 -35.56 56.46
CA ASN A 9 -56.16 -36.00 55.06
C ASN A 9 -57.43 -36.80 54.68
N PRO A 10 -58.50 -36.13 54.22
CA PRO A 10 -59.79 -36.77 53.94
C PRO A 10 -59.73 -37.80 52.82
N ASN A 11 -58.72 -37.71 51.94
CA ASN A 11 -58.48 -38.63 50.83
C ASN A 11 -57.42 -39.69 51.13
N SER A 12 -56.93 -39.78 52.38
CA SER A 12 -55.97 -40.82 52.75
C SER A 12 -56.62 -42.19 52.78
N LEU A 13 -55.87 -43.21 52.38
CA LEU A 13 -56.33 -44.59 52.31
C LEU A 13 -56.94 -45.11 53.64
N PRO A 14 -56.37 -44.80 54.82
CA PRO A 14 -56.99 -45.13 56.11
C PRO A 14 -58.32 -44.41 56.36
N ALA A 15 -58.48 -43.16 55.92
CA ALA A 15 -59.72 -42.39 56.11
C ALA A 15 -60.86 -42.92 55.21
N LEU A 16 -60.53 -43.33 53.97
CA LEU A 16 -61.50 -43.90 53.03
C LEU A 16 -61.95 -45.31 53.42
N ILE A 17 -61.03 -46.18 53.83
CA ILE A 17 -61.36 -47.52 54.36
C ILE A 17 -62.30 -47.40 55.55
N TYR A 18 -62.01 -46.45 56.45
CA TYR A 18 -62.82 -46.21 57.64
C TYR A 18 -64.22 -45.65 57.30
N ALA A 19 -64.34 -44.71 56.35
CA ALA A 19 -65.62 -44.17 55.90
C ALA A 19 -66.50 -45.24 55.21
N ALA A 20 -65.89 -46.11 54.38
CA ALA A 20 -66.59 -47.22 53.75
C ALA A 20 -67.05 -48.28 54.75
N ALA A 21 -66.26 -48.56 55.79
CA ALA A 21 -66.61 -49.51 56.86
C ALA A 21 -67.71 -48.97 57.79
N THR A 22 -67.69 -47.67 58.12
CA THR A 22 -68.69 -47.04 59.00
C THR A 22 -70.03 -46.76 58.32
N SER A 23 -70.05 -46.60 56.99
CA SER A 23 -71.31 -46.52 56.22
C SER A 23 -72.11 -47.84 56.21
N ALA A 24 -71.53 -48.94 56.67
CA ALA A 24 -72.16 -50.27 56.68
C ALA A 24 -72.82 -50.64 58.04
N SER A 25 -72.73 -49.78 59.07
CA SER A 25 -73.21 -50.12 60.42
C SER A 25 -74.73 -49.99 60.64
N TYR A 26 -75.53 -49.89 59.58
CA TYR A 26 -77.00 -49.76 59.66
C TYR A 26 -77.79 -50.90 59.01
N GLU A 27 -77.14 -51.92 58.47
CA GLU A 27 -77.82 -53.10 57.92
C GLU A 27 -77.13 -54.40 58.40
N ASP A 28 -77.94 -55.25 59.05
CA ASP A 28 -77.77 -56.64 59.49
C ASP A 28 -76.36 -57.28 59.60
N VAL A 29 -76.05 -57.75 60.82
CA VAL A 29 -74.69 -58.00 61.32
C VAL A 29 -74.02 -59.28 60.80
N ASP A 30 -74.69 -60.11 59.99
CA ASP A 30 -74.10 -61.41 59.55
C ASP A 30 -73.97 -61.59 58.02
N ALA A 31 -74.46 -60.64 57.20
CA ALA A 31 -74.21 -60.58 55.74
C ALA A 31 -73.35 -59.36 55.31
N GLY A 32 -73.17 -58.38 56.21
CA GLY A 32 -72.55 -57.08 55.91
C GLY A 32 -71.04 -57.08 55.64
N LYS A 33 -70.28 -58.09 56.11
CA LYS A 33 -68.81 -58.13 55.90
C LYS A 33 -68.39 -58.41 54.46
N MET A 34 -69.15 -59.24 53.72
CA MET A 34 -68.84 -59.53 52.31
C MET A 34 -69.26 -58.36 51.39
N SER A 35 -70.36 -57.67 51.71
CA SER A 35 -70.83 -56.53 50.93
C SER A 35 -69.97 -55.27 51.14
N SER A 36 -69.44 -55.05 52.36
CA SER A 36 -68.51 -53.94 52.64
C SER A 36 -67.17 -54.14 51.94
N SER A 37 -66.66 -55.38 51.90
CA SER A 37 -65.43 -55.72 51.16
C SER A 37 -65.60 -55.48 49.66
N SER A 38 -66.73 -55.94 49.09
CA SER A 38 -67.05 -55.75 47.66
C SER A 38 -67.20 -54.27 47.26
N ARG A 39 -67.71 -53.42 48.15
CA ARG A 39 -67.82 -51.97 47.89
C ARG A 39 -66.47 -51.26 47.95
N ILE A 40 -65.58 -51.68 48.86
CA ILE A 40 -64.21 -51.14 48.95
C ILE A 40 -63.41 -51.56 47.71
N THR A 41 -63.52 -52.82 47.26
CA THR A 41 -62.86 -53.28 46.04
C THR A 41 -63.35 -52.50 44.82
N ALA A 42 -64.65 -52.26 44.67
CA ALA A 42 -65.20 -51.47 43.58
C ALA A 42 -64.70 -50.01 43.55
N LEU A 43 -64.49 -49.39 44.72
CA LEU A 43 -63.91 -48.03 44.81
C LEU A 43 -62.44 -48.00 44.42
N LEU A 44 -61.68 -49.02 44.83
CA LEU A 44 -60.27 -49.17 44.45
C LEU A 44 -60.13 -49.45 42.96
N GLU A 45 -60.94 -50.34 42.38
CA GLU A 45 -61.01 -50.60 40.94
C GLU A 45 -61.34 -49.33 40.16
N ARG A 46 -62.34 -48.55 40.59
CA ARG A 46 -62.67 -47.27 39.95
C ARG A 46 -61.57 -46.21 40.12
N ARG A 47 -60.72 -46.31 41.15
CA ARG A 47 -59.56 -45.43 41.29
C ARG A 47 -58.41 -45.89 40.40
N ILE A 48 -58.18 -47.19 40.30
CA ILE A 48 -57.20 -47.80 39.41
C ILE A 48 -57.53 -47.46 37.96
N GLN A 49 -58.76 -47.68 37.51
CA GLN A 49 -59.21 -47.33 36.15
C GLN A 49 -59.05 -45.83 35.84
N ARG A 50 -59.29 -44.95 36.83
CA ARG A 50 -59.06 -43.51 36.66
C ARG A 50 -57.57 -43.19 36.54
N LEU A 51 -56.72 -43.82 37.35
CA LEU A 51 -55.28 -43.63 37.27
C LEU A 51 -54.70 -44.19 35.97
N GLU A 52 -55.21 -45.33 35.49
CA GLU A 52 -54.86 -45.91 34.20
C GLU A 52 -55.25 -44.96 33.05
N ALA A 53 -56.46 -44.43 33.06
CA ALA A 53 -56.90 -43.45 32.06
C ALA A 53 -56.12 -42.11 32.15
N GLU A 54 -55.79 -41.64 33.35
CA GLU A 54 -54.93 -40.46 33.56
C GLU A 54 -53.51 -40.70 33.01
N LEU A 55 -52.94 -41.89 33.22
CA LEU A 55 -51.64 -42.28 32.67
C LEU A 55 -51.66 -42.38 31.14
N GLU A 56 -52.67 -43.04 30.57
CA GLU A 56 -52.84 -43.14 29.11
C GLU A 56 -52.99 -41.75 28.48
N ASN A 57 -53.76 -40.84 29.10
CA ASN A 57 -53.89 -39.46 28.62
C ASN A 57 -52.54 -38.72 28.66
N HIS A 58 -51.75 -38.87 29.73
CA HIS A 58 -50.42 -38.28 29.82
C HIS A 58 -49.46 -38.84 28.77
N ASP A 59 -49.52 -40.15 28.50
CA ASP A 59 -48.72 -40.76 27.44
C ASP A 59 -49.09 -40.22 26.06
N GLU A 60 -50.39 -40.03 25.79
CA GLU A 60 -50.86 -39.43 24.54
C GLU A 60 -50.48 -37.94 24.42
N GLU A 61 -50.51 -37.18 25.51
CA GLU A 61 -50.00 -35.80 25.55
C GLU A 61 -48.50 -35.74 25.29
N ALA A 62 -47.72 -36.64 25.91
CA ALA A 62 -46.28 -36.73 25.68
C ALA A 62 -45.95 -37.06 24.22
N LYS A 63 -46.68 -38.01 23.61
CA LYS A 63 -46.55 -38.33 22.17
C LYS A 63 -46.84 -37.12 21.28
N ARG A 64 -47.92 -36.38 21.54
CA ARG A 64 -48.25 -35.16 20.77
C ARG A 64 -47.17 -34.09 20.94
N SER A 65 -46.69 -33.88 22.17
CA SER A 65 -45.61 -32.93 22.46
C SER A 65 -44.32 -33.29 21.74
N LEU A 66 -43.96 -34.57 21.71
CA LEU A 66 -42.78 -35.07 21.00
C LEU A 66 -42.91 -34.85 19.48
N GLN A 67 -44.06 -35.14 18.88
CA GLN A 67 -44.30 -34.88 17.46
C GLN A 67 -44.17 -33.40 17.09
N VAL A 68 -44.67 -32.49 17.93
CA VAL A 68 -44.51 -31.04 17.72
C VAL A 68 -43.03 -30.65 17.80
N MET A 69 -42.31 -31.17 18.79
CA MET A 69 -40.88 -30.91 18.94
C MET A 69 -40.07 -31.41 17.73
N GLU A 70 -40.39 -32.61 17.22
CA GLU A 70 -39.76 -33.16 16.02
C GLU A 70 -40.04 -32.30 14.79
N GLN A 71 -41.27 -31.82 14.60
CA GLN A 71 -41.58 -30.91 13.49
C GLN A 71 -40.78 -29.61 13.58
N GLN A 72 -40.62 -29.04 14.78
CA GLN A 72 -39.78 -27.86 14.98
C GLN A 72 -38.31 -28.17 14.69
N PHE A 73 -37.81 -29.32 15.11
CA PHE A 73 -36.44 -29.75 14.81
C PHE A 73 -36.20 -29.85 13.30
N HIS A 74 -37.13 -30.47 12.55
CA HIS A 74 -37.01 -30.55 11.09
C HIS A 74 -37.03 -29.17 10.43
N ARG A 75 -37.90 -28.27 10.90
CA ARG A 75 -37.97 -26.89 10.39
C ARG A 75 -36.64 -26.14 10.63
N VAL A 76 -36.09 -26.22 11.83
CA VAL A 76 -34.81 -25.60 12.18
C VAL A 76 -33.67 -26.23 11.37
N LYS A 77 -33.66 -27.56 11.21
CA LYS A 77 -32.67 -28.28 10.41
C LYS A 77 -32.62 -27.77 8.98
N VAL A 78 -33.78 -27.63 8.32
CA VAL A 78 -33.87 -27.09 6.95
C VAL A 78 -33.39 -25.64 6.87
N GLN A 79 -33.72 -24.82 7.87
CA GLN A 79 -33.25 -23.42 7.92
C GLN A 79 -31.74 -23.31 8.10
N LEU A 80 -31.13 -24.18 8.92
CA LEU A 80 -29.69 -24.23 9.12
C LEU A 80 -28.97 -24.66 7.85
N THR A 81 -29.42 -25.75 7.21
CA THR A 81 -28.82 -26.22 5.95
C THR A 81 -28.94 -25.18 4.83
N SER A 82 -30.05 -24.43 4.77
CA SER A 82 -30.21 -23.34 3.79
C SER A 82 -29.26 -22.17 4.06
N ARG A 83 -29.04 -21.81 5.33
CA ARG A 83 -28.07 -20.77 5.70
C ARG A 83 -26.65 -21.19 5.42
N GLU A 84 -26.29 -22.44 5.68
CA GLU A 84 -24.96 -22.99 5.36
C GLU A 84 -24.68 -22.88 3.86
N GLN A 85 -25.62 -23.28 3.00
CA GLN A 85 -25.47 -23.14 1.54
C GLN A 85 -25.32 -21.68 1.09
N GLN A 86 -26.05 -20.74 1.70
CA GLN A 86 -25.92 -19.31 1.40
C GLN A 86 -24.55 -18.75 1.81
N LEU A 87 -24.02 -19.20 2.96
CA LEU A 87 -22.70 -18.79 3.44
C LEU A 87 -21.58 -19.37 2.58
N GLU A 88 -21.69 -20.63 2.14
CA GLU A 88 -20.73 -21.23 1.22
C GLU A 88 -20.71 -20.53 -0.15
N ALA A 89 -21.88 -20.19 -0.69
CA ALA A 89 -21.97 -19.44 -1.94
C ALA A 89 -21.38 -18.01 -1.82
N ALA A 90 -21.65 -17.33 -0.70
CA ALA A 90 -21.07 -16.02 -0.42
C ALA A 90 -19.55 -16.08 -0.24
N ALA A 91 -19.04 -17.09 0.47
CA ALA A 91 -17.60 -17.29 0.65
C ALA A 91 -16.88 -17.55 -0.68
N GLY A 92 -17.47 -18.35 -1.58
CA GLY A 92 -16.94 -18.58 -2.92
C GLY A 92 -16.85 -17.30 -3.76
N SER A 93 -17.88 -16.44 -3.69
CA SER A 93 -17.89 -15.16 -4.40
C SER A 93 -16.95 -14.11 -3.78
N GLN A 94 -16.71 -14.14 -2.47
CA GLN A 94 -15.76 -13.21 -1.86
C GLN A 94 -14.30 -13.63 -2.11
N SER A 95 -14.04 -14.93 -2.23
CA SER A 95 -12.71 -15.44 -2.59
C SER A 95 -12.24 -14.93 -3.96
N SER A 96 -13.13 -14.92 -4.96
CA SER A 96 -12.80 -14.40 -6.30
C SER A 96 -12.59 -12.88 -6.32
N VAL A 97 -13.36 -12.13 -5.53
CA VAL A 97 -13.19 -10.67 -5.39
C VAL A 97 -11.88 -10.33 -4.69
N VAL A 98 -11.50 -11.07 -3.66
CA VAL A 98 -10.21 -10.88 -2.97
C VAL A 98 -9.04 -11.16 -3.91
N GLN A 99 -9.09 -12.25 -4.69
CA GLN A 99 -8.06 -12.56 -5.69
C GLN A 99 -7.93 -11.46 -6.75
N ALA A 100 -9.05 -10.93 -7.26
CA ALA A 100 -9.04 -9.84 -8.24
C ALA A 100 -8.40 -8.57 -7.66
N LEU A 101 -8.72 -8.22 -6.42
CA LEU A 101 -8.13 -7.06 -5.72
C LEU A 101 -6.63 -7.25 -5.44
N GLU A 102 -6.20 -8.47 -5.10
CA GLU A 102 -4.77 -8.80 -4.92
C GLU A 102 -3.98 -8.63 -6.22
N GLU A 103 -4.53 -9.08 -7.35
CA GLU A 103 -3.93 -8.88 -8.68
C GLU A 103 -3.85 -7.41 -9.08
N GLU A 104 -4.91 -6.63 -8.84
CA GLU A 104 -4.88 -5.18 -9.09
C GLU A 104 -3.84 -4.48 -8.23
N LEU A 105 -3.76 -4.82 -6.95
CA LEU A 105 -2.78 -4.26 -6.04
C LEU A 105 -1.35 -4.62 -6.45
N TYR A 106 -1.13 -5.83 -6.96
CA TYR A 106 0.15 -6.23 -7.55
C TYR A 106 0.50 -5.41 -8.80
N ARG A 107 -0.46 -5.24 -9.73
CA ARG A 107 -0.29 -4.41 -10.94
C ARG A 107 0.05 -2.96 -10.59
N VAL A 108 -0.66 -2.37 -9.63
CA VAL A 108 -0.43 -1.00 -9.16
C VAL A 108 0.97 -0.86 -8.57
N LYS A 109 1.39 -1.80 -7.69
CA LYS A 109 2.75 -1.81 -7.13
C LYS A 109 3.83 -1.88 -8.19
N GLN A 110 3.66 -2.72 -9.22
CA GLN A 110 4.62 -2.82 -10.32
C GLN A 110 4.68 -1.53 -11.15
N SER A 111 3.54 -0.91 -11.45
CA SER A 111 3.48 0.37 -12.15
C SER A 111 4.19 1.47 -11.37
N HIS A 112 3.96 1.58 -10.06
CA HIS A 112 4.66 2.54 -9.21
C HIS A 112 6.16 2.28 -9.18
N LYS A 113 6.59 1.03 -9.02
CA LYS A 113 8.01 0.66 -9.03
C LYS A 113 8.69 1.02 -10.36
N GLN A 114 8.00 0.85 -11.49
CA GLN A 114 8.50 1.27 -12.80
C GLN A 114 8.59 2.79 -12.92
N LYS A 115 7.58 3.53 -12.45
CA LYS A 115 7.60 4.99 -12.41
C LYS A 115 8.73 5.53 -11.53
N GLU A 116 8.95 4.95 -10.35
CA GLU A 116 10.05 5.30 -9.45
C GLU A 116 11.41 5.09 -10.10
N LYS A 117 11.59 3.98 -10.82
CA LYS A 117 12.82 3.72 -11.60
C LYS A 117 13.03 4.75 -12.69
N SER A 118 12.00 5.04 -13.50
CA SER A 118 12.08 6.04 -14.55
C SER A 118 12.40 7.44 -13.99
N LEU A 119 11.79 7.82 -12.86
CA LEU A 119 12.08 9.08 -12.19
C LEU A 119 13.51 9.11 -11.63
N HIS A 120 14.00 8.00 -11.06
CA HIS A 120 15.40 7.89 -10.64
C HIS A 120 16.36 8.06 -11.81
N GLU A 121 16.11 7.38 -12.93
CA GLU A 121 16.92 7.50 -14.14
C GLU A 121 16.91 8.95 -14.70
N GLN A 122 15.76 9.62 -14.66
CA GLN A 122 15.65 11.04 -15.04
C GLN A 122 16.46 11.95 -14.10
N ILE A 123 16.38 11.72 -12.79
CA ILE A 123 17.16 12.47 -11.80
C ILE A 123 18.66 12.26 -12.02
N GLU A 124 19.10 11.01 -12.24
CA GLU A 124 20.50 10.70 -12.53
C GLU A 124 20.97 11.36 -13.82
N SER A 125 20.16 11.33 -14.88
CA SER A 125 20.44 12.01 -16.15
C SER A 125 20.59 13.52 -15.96
N LEU A 126 19.66 14.17 -15.25
CA LEU A 126 19.73 15.60 -14.94
C LEU A 126 20.95 15.95 -14.06
N GLN A 127 21.28 15.10 -13.08
CA GLN A 127 22.49 15.26 -12.28
C GLN A 127 23.76 15.12 -13.13
N GLN A 128 23.81 14.18 -14.08
CA GLN A 128 24.92 14.05 -15.01
C GLN A 128 25.03 15.26 -15.94
N GLN A 129 23.91 15.77 -16.46
CA GLN A 129 23.88 17.00 -17.26
C GLN A 129 24.37 18.22 -16.48
N LEU A 130 23.98 18.37 -15.21
CA LEU A 130 24.51 19.42 -14.34
C LEU A 130 26.03 19.25 -14.13
N LYS A 131 26.50 18.04 -13.82
CA LYS A 131 27.95 17.76 -13.68
C LYS A 131 28.72 18.07 -14.96
N GLN A 132 28.15 17.81 -16.13
CA GLN A 132 28.75 18.13 -17.43
C GLN A 132 28.74 19.63 -17.72
N LYS A 133 27.69 20.38 -17.34
CA LYS A 133 27.60 21.85 -17.50
C LYS A 133 28.46 22.62 -16.48
N VAL A 134 28.72 22.06 -15.30
CA VAL A 134 29.58 22.68 -14.28
C VAL A 134 31.07 22.55 -14.62
N LYS A 135 31.49 21.47 -15.29
CA LYS A 135 32.90 21.27 -15.72
C LYS A 135 33.47 22.40 -16.60
N PRO A 136 32.80 22.91 -17.65
CA PRO A 136 33.30 24.05 -18.41
C PRO A 136 33.25 25.36 -17.62
N PHE A 137 32.30 25.53 -16.69
CA PHE A 137 32.23 26.74 -15.85
C PHE A 137 33.38 26.84 -14.84
N VAL A 138 33.78 25.70 -14.24
CA VAL A 138 34.91 25.66 -13.30
C VAL A 138 36.26 25.84 -14.02
N LEU A 139 36.40 25.32 -15.25
CA LEU A 139 37.61 25.55 -16.06
C LEU A 139 37.70 26.99 -16.57
N GLN A 140 36.57 27.65 -16.82
CA GLN A 140 36.55 29.07 -17.23
C GLN A 140 36.82 30.04 -16.06
N ALA A 141 36.48 29.66 -14.83
CA ALA A 141 36.80 30.44 -13.63
C ALA A 141 38.28 30.31 -13.18
N LEU A 142 39.00 29.30 -13.66
CA LEU A 142 40.44 29.08 -13.37
C LEU A 142 41.37 29.82 -14.35
N LEU A 143 40.86 30.35 -15.45
CA LEU A 143 41.60 31.25 -16.34
C LEU A 143 41.43 32.69 -15.84
N SER A 144 42.49 33.21 -15.22
CA SER A 144 42.61 34.58 -14.68
C SER A 144 41.86 35.65 -15.51
N PRO A 145 41.24 36.66 -14.86
CA PRO A 145 40.65 37.80 -15.56
C PRO A 145 41.67 38.42 -16.51
N GLY A 146 41.30 38.52 -17.79
CA GLY A 146 42.20 38.96 -18.86
C GLY A 146 42.85 40.30 -18.54
N ARG A 147 44.10 40.51 -19.00
CA ARG A 147 44.92 41.71 -18.74
C ARG A 147 44.14 43.03 -18.92
N HIS A 148 43.24 43.07 -19.90
CA HIS A 148 42.39 44.22 -20.21
C HIS A 148 41.35 44.53 -19.12
N GLN A 149 40.80 43.51 -18.45
CA GLN A 149 39.82 43.69 -17.37
C GLN A 149 40.47 44.28 -16.12
N ARG A 150 41.66 43.79 -15.74
CA ARG A 150 42.41 44.38 -14.60
C ARG A 150 42.82 45.83 -14.87
N GLN A 151 43.17 46.14 -16.12
CA GLN A 151 43.54 47.49 -16.51
C GLN A 151 42.34 48.45 -16.51
N ALA A 152 41.16 47.96 -16.91
CA ALA A 152 39.90 48.70 -16.80
C ALA A 152 39.52 48.94 -15.33
N GLU A 153 39.59 47.91 -14.47
CA GLU A 153 39.31 48.01 -13.04
C GLU A 153 40.26 49.00 -12.34
N ALA A 154 41.56 48.98 -12.67
CA ALA A 154 42.52 49.96 -12.16
C ALA A 154 42.21 51.40 -12.63
N ALA A 155 41.82 51.58 -13.90
CA ALA A 155 41.43 52.89 -14.42
C ALA A 155 40.15 53.43 -13.76
N PHE A 156 39.17 52.55 -13.48
CA PHE A 156 37.97 52.91 -12.74
C PHE A 156 38.30 53.26 -11.28
N GLY A 157 39.19 52.50 -10.63
CA GLY A 157 39.66 52.79 -9.27
C GLY A 157 40.26 54.19 -9.15
N VAL A 158 41.19 54.55 -10.05
CA VAL A 158 41.81 55.90 -10.07
C VAL A 158 40.78 57.00 -10.32
N ARG A 159 39.79 56.75 -11.20
CA ARG A 159 38.71 57.72 -11.47
C ARG A 159 37.80 57.90 -10.26
N LEU A 160 37.51 56.82 -9.54
CA LEU A 160 36.66 56.83 -8.35
C LEU A 160 37.34 57.58 -7.19
N GLU A 161 38.65 57.36 -7.00
CA GLU A 161 39.45 58.10 -6.01
C GLU A 161 39.50 59.60 -6.30
N ARG A 162 39.68 60.00 -7.56
CA ARG A 162 39.63 61.43 -7.96
C ARG A 162 38.28 62.07 -7.66
N LEU A 163 37.19 61.40 -8.06
CA LEU A 163 35.83 61.89 -7.78
C LEU A 163 35.57 61.98 -6.27
N ASN A 164 36.10 61.04 -5.49
CA ASN A 164 35.97 61.07 -4.03
C ASN A 164 36.77 62.22 -3.40
N GLN A 165 37.98 62.52 -3.90
CA GLN A 165 38.76 63.69 -3.47
C GLN A 165 38.06 65.00 -3.84
N GLU A 166 37.47 65.11 -5.04
CA GLU A 166 36.68 66.27 -5.45
C GLU A 166 35.44 66.45 -4.58
N LEU A 167 34.75 65.36 -4.26
CA LEU A 167 33.59 65.36 -3.37
C LEU A 167 33.99 65.79 -1.96
N ALA A 168 35.11 65.30 -1.43
CA ALA A 168 35.66 65.72 -0.15
C ALA A 168 36.03 67.21 -0.14
N LYS A 169 36.68 67.71 -1.21
CA LYS A 169 36.99 69.14 -1.38
C LYS A 169 35.71 69.98 -1.41
N LYS A 170 34.71 69.61 -2.22
CA LYS A 170 33.42 70.31 -2.29
C LYS A 170 32.66 70.26 -0.97
N THR A 171 32.76 69.17 -0.23
CA THR A 171 32.14 69.05 1.10
C THR A 171 32.77 70.02 2.09
N ARG A 172 34.11 70.18 2.05
CA ARG A 172 34.83 71.17 2.88
C ARG A 172 34.45 72.60 2.50
N THR A 173 34.39 72.94 1.22
CA THR A 173 33.98 74.29 0.80
C THR A 173 32.53 74.59 1.20
N ILE A 174 31.63 73.61 1.11
CA ILE A 174 30.25 73.77 1.62
C ILE A 174 30.24 73.99 3.14
N GLN A 175 31.09 73.28 3.90
CA GLN A 175 31.20 73.48 5.34
C GLN A 175 31.79 74.86 5.70
N GLU A 176 32.79 75.32 4.96
CA GLU A 176 33.37 76.66 5.11
C GLU A 176 32.34 77.75 4.79
N LEU A 177 31.61 77.64 3.68
CA LEU A 177 30.52 78.55 3.33
C LEU A 177 29.38 78.51 4.37
N LYS A 178 29.07 77.33 4.93
CA LYS A 178 28.10 77.22 6.04
C LYS A 178 28.62 77.88 7.32
N LYS A 179 29.92 77.79 7.61
CA LYS A 179 30.56 78.42 8.77
C LYS A 179 30.64 79.93 8.61
N GLU A 180 30.93 80.42 7.41
CA GLU A 180 30.94 81.83 7.03
C GLU A 180 29.52 82.43 7.08
N ARG A 181 28.51 81.72 6.57
CA ARG A 181 27.09 82.09 6.70
C ARG A 181 26.61 82.13 8.16
N ARG A 182 27.25 81.38 9.07
CA ARG A 182 26.93 81.37 10.50
C ARG A 182 27.63 82.49 11.28
N ASN A 183 28.70 83.08 10.71
CA ASN A 183 29.51 84.13 11.34
C ASN A 183 29.14 85.56 10.86
N MET A 184 28.21 85.70 9.91
CA MET A 184 27.68 87.00 9.49
C MET A 184 26.33 87.27 10.17
N PRO A 185 26.14 88.40 10.89
CA PRO A 185 24.83 88.77 11.40
C PRO A 185 23.87 89.01 10.24
N SER A 186 22.70 88.37 10.33
CA SER A 186 21.64 88.47 9.34
C SER A 186 21.15 89.91 9.19
N VAL A 187 21.37 90.50 8.01
CA VAL A 187 20.65 91.69 7.53
C VAL A 187 19.52 91.22 6.62
N PRO A 188 18.27 91.68 6.82
CA PRO A 188 17.18 91.42 5.89
C PRO A 188 17.27 92.42 4.74
N ASN A 189 17.11 92.00 3.48
CA ASN A 189 16.06 92.53 2.60
C ASN A 189 16.06 92.00 1.15
N THR A 190 14.87 92.04 0.57
CA THR A 190 14.49 92.38 -0.82
C THR A 190 14.98 91.58 -2.05
N ARG A 191 13.97 90.98 -2.72
CA ARG A 191 13.41 91.36 -4.04
C ARG A 191 14.31 91.25 -5.29
N ALA A 192 13.90 90.36 -6.21
CA ALA A 192 13.81 90.47 -7.68
C ALA A 192 13.98 89.05 -8.27
N GLU A 193 12.94 88.39 -8.79
CA GLU A 193 12.31 88.61 -10.10
C GLU A 193 13.31 88.49 -11.28
N ARG A 194 13.35 87.33 -11.95
CA ARG A 194 12.88 87.15 -13.35
C ARG A 194 13.23 85.76 -13.90
N ARG A 195 12.27 85.26 -14.68
CA ARG A 195 12.36 84.11 -15.60
C ARG A 195 13.37 84.40 -16.70
N SER A 196 14.02 83.36 -17.21
CA SER A 196 14.49 83.31 -18.61
C SER A 196 14.41 81.88 -19.15
N THR A 197 13.47 81.71 -20.07
CA THR A 197 13.51 80.79 -21.20
C THR A 197 14.68 81.17 -22.11
N GLU A 198 15.43 80.22 -22.66
CA GLU A 198 16.17 80.48 -23.91
C GLU A 198 16.38 79.24 -24.76
N SER A 199 15.71 79.26 -25.90
CA SER A 199 15.97 78.58 -27.15
C SER A 199 17.26 79.06 -27.83
N LYS A 200 17.99 78.18 -28.50
CA LYS A 200 18.34 78.27 -29.94
C LYS A 200 19.42 77.27 -30.34
N HIS A 201 19.05 76.40 -31.28
CA HIS A 201 19.96 75.64 -32.14
C HIS A 201 20.39 76.54 -33.29
N GLN A 202 21.68 76.47 -33.66
CA GLN A 202 22.32 77.28 -34.69
C GLN A 202 22.46 76.50 -36.00
N GLN A 203 22.51 77.28 -37.10
CA GLN A 203 23.15 77.08 -38.42
C GLN A 203 22.19 77.16 -39.64
N PRO A 204 22.67 77.57 -40.83
CA PRO A 204 23.24 78.89 -41.12
C PRO A 204 22.63 79.52 -42.42
N GLY A 205 22.79 80.84 -42.54
CA GLY A 205 22.21 81.66 -43.59
C GLY A 205 22.96 81.65 -44.92
N LEU A 206 22.16 81.85 -45.97
CA LEU A 206 22.52 82.00 -47.38
C LEU A 206 22.75 83.49 -47.71
N LEU A 207 23.86 83.75 -48.40
CA LEU A 207 24.12 84.80 -49.41
C LEU A 207 23.42 86.17 -49.29
N THR A 208 24.21 87.22 -49.05
CA THR A 208 24.00 88.54 -49.67
C THR A 208 25.33 89.23 -49.96
N ALA A 209 25.39 89.78 -51.18
CA ALA A 209 26.48 90.57 -51.74
C ALA A 209 26.71 91.88 -50.96
N GLY A 210 27.98 92.25 -50.81
CA GLY A 210 28.42 93.56 -50.33
C GLY A 210 29.87 93.73 -50.72
N GLY A 211 30.13 94.58 -51.70
CA GLY A 211 31.45 94.78 -52.27
C GLY A 211 32.38 95.54 -51.32
N GLU A 212 33.63 95.08 -51.25
CA GLU A 212 34.77 95.88 -50.80
C GLU A 212 35.95 95.61 -51.73
N THR A 213 36.40 96.71 -52.34
CA THR A 213 37.53 96.83 -53.25
C THR A 213 38.86 96.70 -52.50
N PHE A 214 39.78 95.86 -52.99
CA PHE A 214 41.18 95.81 -52.57
C PHE A 214 42.14 95.95 -53.77
N PRO A 215 43.36 96.49 -53.57
CA PRO A 215 44.12 97.20 -54.59
C PRO A 215 44.93 96.29 -55.52
N ALA A 216 45.18 96.77 -56.73
CA ALA A 216 45.91 96.08 -57.78
C ALA A 216 47.39 95.85 -57.42
N ALA A 217 47.81 94.59 -57.39
CA ALA A 217 49.21 94.19 -57.36
C ALA A 217 49.76 94.18 -58.80
N PRO A 218 50.87 94.87 -59.11
CA PRO A 218 51.51 94.78 -60.42
C PRO A 218 52.36 93.51 -60.45
N CYS A 219 51.81 92.41 -60.96
CA CYS A 219 52.57 91.24 -61.35
C CYS A 219 52.47 91.07 -62.86
N GLU A 220 53.34 91.78 -63.58
CA GLU A 220 53.62 91.54 -64.98
C GLU A 220 54.41 90.22 -65.10
N LYS A 221 53.71 89.09 -64.95
CA LYS A 221 54.18 87.79 -65.42
C LYS A 221 53.40 87.48 -66.68
N THR A 222 54.08 87.57 -67.82
CA THR A 222 53.55 87.16 -69.13
C THR A 222 53.01 85.73 -69.01
N TYR A 223 51.69 85.59 -68.96
CA TYR A 223 51.01 84.31 -68.89
C TYR A 223 51.37 83.49 -70.13
N GLN A 224 52.03 82.35 -69.94
CA GLN A 224 52.19 81.34 -70.98
C GLN A 224 51.16 80.23 -70.75
N PRO A 225 50.10 80.12 -71.58
CA PRO A 225 49.06 79.11 -71.40
C PRO A 225 49.56 77.66 -71.53
N THR A 226 50.69 77.46 -72.20
CA THR A 226 51.23 76.14 -72.57
C THR A 226 51.98 75.42 -71.44
N VAL A 227 52.37 76.12 -70.37
CA VAL A 227 53.07 75.49 -69.22
C VAL A 227 52.11 74.63 -68.39
N PHE A 228 50.80 74.83 -68.54
CA PHE A 228 49.77 74.04 -67.89
C PHE A 228 49.27 72.88 -68.75
N THR A 229 49.51 72.81 -70.06
CA THR A 229 48.91 71.77 -70.92
C THR A 229 49.75 70.47 -70.99
N GLY A 230 50.43 70.08 -69.90
CA GLY A 230 51.30 68.90 -69.84
C GLY A 230 50.64 67.66 -69.21
N SER A 231 51.35 66.51 -69.21
CA SER A 231 50.91 65.20 -68.67
C SER A 231 50.14 65.25 -67.34
N HIS A 232 50.52 66.18 -66.47
CA HIS A 232 49.90 66.43 -65.16
C HIS A 232 48.39 66.72 -65.22
N ILE A 233 47.86 67.37 -66.27
CA ILE A 233 46.41 67.59 -66.40
C ILE A 233 45.68 66.26 -66.64
N SER A 234 46.22 65.40 -67.50
CA SER A 234 45.62 64.10 -67.82
C SER A 234 45.64 63.15 -66.61
N GLU A 235 46.73 63.16 -65.84
CA GLU A 235 46.85 62.39 -64.58
C GLU A 235 45.81 62.86 -63.55
N VAL A 236 45.67 64.18 -63.35
CA VAL A 236 44.64 64.75 -62.45
C VAL A 236 43.22 64.41 -62.92
N LEU A 237 42.96 64.40 -64.23
CA LEU A 237 41.65 64.00 -64.76
C LEU A 237 41.37 62.51 -64.52
N GLN A 238 42.36 61.65 -64.73
CA GLN A 238 42.23 60.21 -64.48
C GLN A 238 42.06 59.91 -62.98
N GLU A 239 42.81 60.59 -62.10
CA GLU A 239 42.62 60.51 -60.65
C GLU A 239 41.25 61.02 -60.23
N ASN A 240 40.75 62.10 -60.85
CA ASN A 240 39.40 62.62 -60.59
C ASN A 240 38.32 61.60 -60.97
N GLU A 241 38.48 60.92 -62.11
CA GLU A 241 37.59 59.82 -62.51
C GLU A 241 37.67 58.62 -61.56
N ALA A 242 38.87 58.26 -61.10
CA ALA A 242 39.06 57.17 -60.13
C ALA A 242 38.44 57.50 -58.77
N LEU A 243 38.62 58.74 -58.29
CA LEU A 243 38.01 59.24 -57.05
C LEU A 243 36.49 59.30 -57.17
N LYS A 244 35.95 59.74 -58.31
CA LYS A 244 34.49 59.70 -58.55
C LYS A 244 33.93 58.29 -58.42
N LYS A 245 34.59 57.30 -59.03
CA LYS A 245 34.19 55.89 -58.92
C LYS A 245 34.30 55.37 -57.48
N GLN A 246 35.34 55.76 -56.74
CA GLN A 246 35.47 55.39 -55.32
C GLN A 246 34.37 56.01 -54.46
N VAL A 247 34.03 57.29 -54.68
CA VAL A 247 32.95 57.98 -53.98
C VAL A 247 31.61 57.31 -54.28
N GLU A 248 31.33 56.97 -55.54
CA GLU A 248 30.11 56.26 -55.93
C GLU A 248 30.00 54.89 -55.24
N LEU A 249 31.11 54.14 -55.19
CA LEU A 249 31.16 52.84 -54.52
C LEU A 249 30.95 52.95 -53.00
N VAL A 250 31.59 53.93 -52.35
CA VAL A 250 31.41 54.20 -50.91
C VAL A 250 29.99 54.66 -50.59
N LEU A 251 29.37 55.46 -51.47
CA LEU A 251 27.97 55.85 -51.32
C LEU A 251 27.04 54.64 -51.40
N LEU A 252 27.26 53.75 -52.37
CA LEU A 252 26.47 52.52 -52.53
C LEU A 252 26.63 51.57 -51.33
N GLN A 253 27.86 51.44 -50.80
CA GLN A 253 28.10 50.69 -49.56
C GLN A 253 27.41 51.34 -48.35
N SER A 254 27.47 52.66 -48.21
CA SER A 254 26.78 53.37 -47.13
C SER A 254 25.26 53.23 -47.22
N GLU A 255 24.70 53.22 -48.44
CA GLU A 255 23.27 52.97 -48.67
C GLU A 255 22.89 51.54 -48.30
N GLN A 256 23.65 50.54 -48.73
CA GLN A 256 23.43 49.13 -48.35
C GLN A 256 23.50 48.92 -46.83
N GLU A 257 24.51 49.49 -46.16
CA GLU A 257 24.64 49.41 -44.71
C GLU A 257 23.47 50.08 -43.99
N LYS A 258 23.00 51.25 -44.49
CA LYS A 258 21.82 51.93 -43.94
C LYS A 258 20.54 51.10 -44.11
N GLU A 259 20.38 50.43 -45.25
CA GLU A 259 19.24 49.55 -45.49
C GLU A 259 19.28 48.31 -44.59
N ALA A 260 20.46 47.69 -44.42
CA ALA A 260 20.65 46.57 -43.49
C ALA A 260 20.32 46.97 -42.05
N LEU A 261 20.83 48.12 -41.57
CA LEU A 261 20.51 48.63 -40.23
C LEU A 261 19.02 48.95 -40.04
N LYS A 262 18.35 49.44 -41.08
CA LYS A 262 16.89 49.67 -41.04
C LYS A 262 16.12 48.34 -40.98
N ALA A 263 16.53 47.33 -41.72
CA ALA A 263 15.91 46.00 -41.69
C ALA A 263 16.10 45.35 -40.31
N ASP A 264 17.30 45.41 -39.75
CA ASP A 264 17.59 44.91 -38.40
C ASP A 264 16.77 45.65 -37.34
N ALA A 265 16.69 46.99 -37.43
CA ALA A 265 15.87 47.80 -36.52
C ALA A 265 14.39 47.41 -36.58
N ALA A 266 13.84 47.18 -37.79
CA ALA A 266 12.46 46.72 -37.96
C ALA A 266 12.23 45.32 -37.35
N GLN A 267 13.17 44.39 -37.54
CA GLN A 267 13.10 43.06 -36.94
C GLN A 267 13.14 43.13 -35.40
N PHE A 268 14.01 43.97 -34.82
CA PHE A 268 14.05 44.16 -33.37
C PHE A 268 12.77 44.80 -32.84
N GLU A 269 12.18 45.76 -33.55
CA GLU A 269 10.89 46.34 -33.17
C GLU A 269 9.76 45.29 -33.18
N GLU A 270 9.74 44.42 -34.19
CA GLU A 270 8.77 43.32 -34.27
C GLU A 270 8.96 42.34 -33.09
N GLN A 271 10.20 41.90 -32.82
CA GLN A 271 10.50 41.03 -31.67
C GLN A 271 10.15 41.69 -30.32
N LEU A 272 10.40 43.00 -30.18
CA LEU A 272 9.98 43.72 -28.98
C LEU A 272 8.46 43.81 -28.86
N SER A 273 7.74 43.90 -29.98
CA SER A 273 6.27 43.91 -29.97
C SER A 273 5.68 42.54 -29.60
N THR A 274 6.24 41.45 -30.13
CA THR A 274 5.79 40.08 -29.84
C THR A 274 6.06 39.71 -28.39
N THR A 275 7.28 39.96 -27.90
CA THR A 275 7.64 39.71 -26.49
C THR A 275 6.80 40.53 -25.51
N LYS A 276 6.50 41.80 -25.83
CA LYS A 276 5.55 42.60 -25.03
C LYS A 276 4.16 41.99 -25.03
N ALA A 277 3.63 41.56 -26.18
CA ALA A 277 2.32 40.95 -26.28
C ALA A 277 2.22 39.64 -25.49
N GLU A 278 3.26 38.79 -25.55
CA GLU A 278 3.34 37.56 -24.75
C GLU A 278 3.39 37.87 -23.24
N HIS A 279 4.19 38.84 -22.83
CA HIS A 279 4.25 39.26 -21.43
C HIS A 279 2.88 39.74 -20.91
N PHE A 280 2.14 40.52 -21.71
CA PHE A 280 0.78 40.92 -21.36
C PHE A 280 -0.17 39.73 -21.23
N ARG A 281 -0.11 38.76 -22.15
CA ARG A 281 -0.91 37.53 -22.06
C ARG A 281 -0.61 36.73 -20.79
N VAL A 282 0.65 36.61 -20.41
CA VAL A 282 1.07 35.91 -19.18
C VAL A 282 0.53 36.63 -17.93
N LEU A 283 0.63 37.96 -17.88
CA LEU A 283 0.09 38.74 -16.77
C LEU A 283 -1.43 38.60 -16.65
N ASP A 284 -2.15 38.62 -17.76
CA ASP A 284 -3.61 38.46 -17.75
C ASP A 284 -4.02 37.04 -17.36
N HIS A 285 -3.28 36.02 -17.82
CA HIS A 285 -3.50 34.65 -17.36
C HIS A 285 -3.31 34.53 -15.85
N LEU A 286 -2.23 35.10 -15.29
CA LEU A 286 -1.94 35.05 -13.85
C LEU A 286 -3.03 35.76 -13.03
N ARG A 287 -3.56 36.87 -13.53
CA ARG A 287 -4.68 37.57 -12.89
C ARG A 287 -5.96 36.73 -12.92
N ALA A 288 -6.24 36.08 -14.05
CA ALA A 288 -7.42 35.24 -14.19
C ALA A 288 -7.36 34.00 -13.28
N THR A 289 -6.20 33.32 -13.19
CA THR A 289 -6.04 32.17 -12.30
C THR A 289 -6.18 32.59 -10.83
N HIS A 290 -5.54 33.68 -10.43
CA HIS A 290 -5.66 34.22 -9.07
C HIS A 290 -7.13 34.57 -8.75
N ALA A 291 -7.86 35.21 -9.67
CA ALA A 291 -9.27 35.52 -9.46
C ALA A 291 -10.15 34.25 -9.31
N LEU A 292 -9.85 33.17 -10.03
CA LEU A 292 -10.58 31.91 -9.92
C LEU A 292 -10.29 31.19 -8.60
N GLU A 293 -9.01 31.10 -8.21
CA GLU A 293 -8.58 30.45 -6.97
C GLU A 293 -9.07 31.18 -5.72
N HIS A 294 -9.11 32.51 -5.78
CA HIS A 294 -9.60 33.37 -4.70
C HIS A 294 -11.05 33.83 -4.89
N SER A 295 -11.79 33.22 -5.82
CA SER A 295 -13.20 33.53 -5.97
C SER A 295 -13.97 33.11 -4.72
N ASP A 296 -14.99 33.88 -4.35
CA ASP A 296 -15.89 33.56 -3.24
C ASP A 296 -16.52 32.16 -3.41
N SER A 297 -16.73 31.74 -4.67
CA SER A 297 -17.20 30.39 -4.99
C SER A 297 -16.21 29.31 -4.55
N LYS A 298 -14.90 29.52 -4.75
CA LYS A 298 -13.89 28.55 -4.34
C LYS A 298 -13.75 28.50 -2.81
N VAL A 299 -13.82 29.66 -2.17
CA VAL A 299 -13.85 29.76 -0.70
C VAL A 299 -15.06 29.03 -0.15
N ALA A 300 -16.26 29.28 -0.68
CA ALA A 300 -17.49 28.60 -0.27
C ALA A 300 -17.44 27.08 -0.48
N GLU A 301 -16.84 26.60 -1.58
CA GLU A 301 -16.63 25.17 -1.81
C GLU A 301 -15.75 24.54 -0.71
N LEU A 302 -14.63 25.20 -0.39
CA LEU A 302 -13.72 24.74 0.67
C LEU A 302 -14.38 24.80 2.05
N THR A 303 -15.14 25.86 2.35
CA THR A 303 -15.90 26.00 3.59
C THR A 303 -16.97 24.90 3.71
N ASN A 304 -17.69 24.58 2.64
CA ASN A 304 -18.68 23.49 2.64
C ASN A 304 -18.02 22.13 2.85
N LYS A 305 -16.86 21.88 2.23
CA LYS A 305 -16.07 20.66 2.45
C LYS A 305 -15.62 20.55 3.90
N LEU A 306 -15.10 21.64 4.47
CA LEU A 306 -14.69 21.71 5.87
C LEU A 306 -15.89 21.42 6.78
N SER A 307 -17.01 22.11 6.59
CA SER A 307 -18.23 21.94 7.38
C SER A 307 -18.76 20.49 7.31
N THR A 308 -18.73 19.88 6.12
CA THR A 308 -19.15 18.48 5.95
C THR A 308 -18.24 17.54 6.75
N GLN A 309 -16.92 17.78 6.75
CA GLN A 309 -15.97 17.01 7.54
C GLN A 309 -16.14 17.25 9.04
N GLU A 310 -16.35 18.50 9.47
CA GLU A 310 -16.59 18.89 10.86
C GLU A 310 -17.85 18.25 11.44
N VAL A 311 -18.90 18.08 10.63
CA VAL A 311 -20.13 17.40 11.06
C VAL A 311 -19.97 15.87 10.98
N GLY A 312 -19.30 15.33 9.95
CA GLY A 312 -19.15 13.89 9.77
C GLY A 312 -18.28 13.19 10.81
N LEU A 313 -17.14 13.80 11.16
CA LEU A 313 -16.18 13.24 12.13
C LEU A 313 -16.77 12.94 13.52
N PRO A 314 -17.50 13.86 14.19
CA PRO A 314 -18.06 13.59 15.51
C PRO A 314 -19.15 12.52 15.47
N HIS A 315 -19.97 12.46 14.42
CA HIS A 315 -20.98 11.41 14.27
C HIS A 315 -20.34 10.03 14.12
N GLN A 316 -19.29 9.92 13.29
CA GLN A 316 -18.57 8.66 13.11
C GLN A 316 -17.86 8.22 14.40
N ALA A 317 -17.19 9.15 15.09
CA ALA A 317 -16.54 8.88 16.37
C ALA A 317 -17.55 8.46 17.44
N ALA A 318 -18.72 9.12 17.51
CA ALA A 318 -19.79 8.78 18.44
C ALA A 318 -20.37 7.38 18.17
N SER A 319 -20.55 7.00 16.90
CA SER A 319 -21.00 5.65 16.53
C SER A 319 -20.00 4.59 16.96
N GLN A 320 -18.71 4.78 16.68
CA GLN A 320 -17.65 3.85 17.09
C GLN A 320 -17.54 3.74 18.62
N LEU A 321 -17.69 4.86 19.34
CA LEU A 321 -17.70 4.85 20.81
C LEU A 321 -18.91 4.06 21.35
N LYS A 322 -20.09 4.21 20.74
CA LYS A 322 -21.29 3.49 21.13
C LYS A 322 -21.17 1.99 20.87
N GLU A 323 -20.61 1.59 19.73
CA GLU A 323 -20.35 0.18 19.39
C GLU A 323 -19.33 -0.46 20.33
N THR A 324 -18.19 0.21 20.55
CA THR A 324 -17.15 -0.29 21.46
C THR A 324 -17.65 -0.41 22.90
N GLN A 325 -18.48 0.55 23.35
CA GLN A 325 -19.15 0.48 24.64
C GLN A 325 -20.14 -0.69 24.72
N GLY A 326 -20.94 -0.93 23.67
CA GLY A 326 -21.83 -2.09 23.59
C GLY A 326 -21.07 -3.41 23.67
N CYS A 327 -19.96 -3.54 22.94
CA CYS A 327 -19.08 -4.72 23.01
C CYS A 327 -18.51 -4.92 24.42
N LYS A 328 -18.10 -3.84 25.10
CA LYS A 328 -17.59 -3.88 26.47
C LYS A 328 -18.64 -4.37 27.46
N GLU A 329 -19.90 -3.95 27.29
CA GLU A 329 -21.01 -4.40 28.14
C GLU A 329 -21.37 -5.87 27.89
N ALA A 330 -21.45 -6.28 26.63
CA ALA A 330 -21.67 -7.68 26.27
C ALA A 330 -20.56 -8.59 26.84
N LEU A 331 -19.31 -8.15 26.78
CA LEU A 331 -18.18 -8.88 27.36
C LEU A 331 -18.27 -8.98 28.88
N LYS A 332 -18.67 -7.91 29.58
CA LYS A 332 -18.92 -7.96 31.03
C LYS A 332 -20.03 -8.95 31.40
N ILE A 333 -21.11 -9.01 30.60
CA ILE A 333 -22.19 -9.98 30.81
C ILE A 333 -21.67 -11.41 30.60
N SER A 334 -20.92 -11.65 29.52
CA SER A 334 -20.32 -12.96 29.24
C SER A 334 -19.39 -13.42 30.36
N ARG A 335 -18.51 -12.55 30.86
CA ARG A 335 -17.62 -12.87 31.98
C ARG A 335 -18.38 -13.24 33.24
N ARG A 336 -19.41 -12.46 33.61
CA ARG A 336 -20.25 -12.79 34.78
C ARG A 336 -20.94 -14.15 34.64
N ARG A 337 -21.42 -14.48 33.43
CA ARG A 337 -22.01 -15.79 33.14
C ARG A 337 -20.97 -16.90 33.26
N GLU A 338 -19.78 -16.67 32.74
CA GLU A 338 -18.66 -17.60 32.85
C GLU A 338 -18.27 -17.83 34.33
N ASP A 339 -18.10 -16.77 35.11
CA ASP A 339 -17.82 -16.85 36.54
C ASP A 339 -18.92 -17.64 37.28
N ALA A 340 -20.19 -17.39 36.96
CA ALA A 340 -21.31 -18.13 37.53
C ALA A 340 -21.26 -19.63 37.16
N LEU A 341 -20.94 -19.96 35.91
CA LEU A 341 -20.80 -21.36 35.49
C LEU A 341 -19.58 -22.03 36.13
N GLN A 342 -18.45 -21.33 36.26
CA GLN A 342 -17.26 -21.83 36.94
C GLN A 342 -17.57 -22.12 38.41
N THR A 343 -18.27 -21.22 39.10
CA THR A 343 -18.68 -21.46 40.50
C THR A 343 -19.68 -22.61 40.65
N GLN A 344 -20.56 -22.83 39.68
CA GLN A 344 -21.44 -24.00 39.66
C GLN A 344 -20.65 -25.30 39.42
N LEU A 345 -19.72 -25.29 38.47
CA LEU A 345 -18.88 -26.44 38.17
C LEU A 345 -18.02 -26.83 39.38
N THR A 346 -17.42 -25.86 40.08
CA THR A 346 -16.62 -26.15 41.27
C THR A 346 -17.47 -26.73 42.40
N LYS A 347 -18.70 -26.23 42.61
CA LYS A 347 -19.65 -26.80 43.56
C LYS A 347 -20.01 -28.24 43.21
N LEU A 348 -20.39 -28.51 41.96
CA LEU A 348 -20.73 -29.86 41.50
C LEU A 348 -19.55 -30.84 41.63
N LEU A 349 -18.32 -30.40 41.35
CA LEU A 349 -17.12 -31.21 41.55
C LEU A 349 -16.88 -31.52 43.03
N GLN A 350 -17.12 -30.55 43.91
CA GLN A 350 -17.02 -30.74 45.35
C GLN A 350 -18.10 -31.71 45.86
N GLU A 351 -19.36 -31.55 45.45
CA GLU A 351 -20.45 -32.46 45.77
C GLU A 351 -20.18 -33.88 45.26
N LEU A 352 -19.62 -34.02 44.06
CA LEU A 352 -19.23 -35.32 43.51
C LEU A 352 -18.09 -35.97 44.31
N LYS A 353 -17.13 -35.17 44.79
CA LYS A 353 -16.07 -35.65 45.67
C LYS A 353 -16.65 -36.12 47.00
N GLU A 354 -17.50 -35.32 47.63
CA GLU A 354 -18.17 -35.65 48.90
C GLU A 354 -19.03 -36.91 48.76
N ALA A 355 -19.80 -37.05 47.67
CA ALA A 355 -20.59 -38.25 47.38
C ALA A 355 -19.70 -39.49 47.19
N LYS A 356 -18.54 -39.35 46.53
CA LYS A 356 -17.54 -40.43 46.42
C LYS A 356 -16.94 -40.79 47.78
N GLU A 357 -16.66 -39.82 48.63
CA GLU A 357 -16.12 -40.05 49.98
C GLU A 357 -17.16 -40.68 50.92
N ALA A 358 -18.43 -40.28 50.79
CA ALA A 358 -19.57 -40.83 51.52
C ALA A 358 -20.07 -42.18 50.98
N SER A 359 -19.57 -42.63 49.82
CA SER A 359 -19.97 -43.92 49.23
C SER A 359 -19.67 -45.09 50.16
N SER A 360 -20.53 -46.11 50.10
CA SER A 360 -20.41 -47.31 50.91
C SER A 360 -19.07 -48.03 50.66
N SER A 361 -18.58 -48.74 51.66
CA SER A 361 -17.36 -49.53 51.56
C SER A 361 -17.42 -50.56 50.41
N GLU A 362 -18.61 -51.09 50.12
CA GLU A 362 -18.87 -52.01 49.00
C GLU A 362 -18.66 -51.33 47.65
N VAL A 363 -19.20 -50.13 47.43
CA VAL A 363 -19.00 -49.35 46.19
C VAL A 363 -17.52 -49.01 46.00
N LYS A 364 -16.82 -48.63 47.08
CA LYS A 364 -15.37 -48.37 47.03
C LYS A 364 -14.58 -49.62 46.65
N LEU A 365 -14.96 -50.79 47.16
CA LEU A 365 -14.35 -52.07 46.80
C LEU A 365 -14.58 -52.37 45.31
N LEU A 366 -15.81 -52.22 44.81
CA LEU A 366 -16.11 -52.41 43.38
C LEU A 366 -15.24 -51.49 42.50
N CYS A 367 -15.13 -50.20 42.82
CA CYS A 367 -14.26 -49.28 42.07
C CYS A 367 -12.76 -49.65 42.11
N THR A 368 -12.29 -50.33 43.16
CA THR A 368 -10.91 -50.85 43.21
C THR A 368 -10.73 -52.10 42.36
N LEU A 369 -11.72 -53.00 42.35
CA LEU A 369 -11.74 -54.19 41.50
C LEU A 369 -11.84 -53.82 40.02
N GLU A 370 -12.70 -52.88 39.64
CA GLU A 370 -12.80 -52.36 38.27
C GLU A 370 -11.45 -51.82 37.77
N ARG A 371 -10.77 -51.00 38.58
CA ARG A 371 -9.42 -50.50 38.24
C ARG A 371 -8.40 -51.64 38.10
N LYS A 372 -8.50 -52.68 38.92
CA LYS A 372 -7.61 -53.86 38.83
C LYS A 372 -7.87 -54.67 37.57
N ILE A 373 -9.14 -54.87 37.21
CA ILE A 373 -9.56 -55.56 35.99
C ILE A 373 -9.06 -54.79 34.76
N LEU A 374 -9.30 -53.48 34.69
CA LEU A 374 -8.79 -52.64 33.59
C LEU A 374 -7.26 -52.74 33.44
N ASN A 375 -6.51 -52.69 34.55
CA ASN A 375 -5.06 -52.88 34.51
C ASN A 375 -4.64 -54.29 34.09
N MET A 376 -5.42 -55.31 34.45
CA MET A 376 -5.19 -56.69 33.99
C MET A 376 -5.45 -56.83 32.49
N GLU A 377 -6.52 -56.22 31.99
CA GLU A 377 -6.88 -56.19 30.57
C GLU A 377 -5.81 -55.47 29.75
N LEU A 378 -5.34 -54.31 30.21
CA LEU A 378 -4.32 -53.53 29.50
C LEU A 378 -2.99 -54.30 29.43
N ARG A 379 -2.61 -54.99 30.53
CA ARG A 379 -1.45 -55.90 30.54
C ARG A 379 -1.66 -57.16 29.70
N HIS A 380 -2.89 -57.65 29.60
CA HIS A 380 -3.22 -58.78 28.72
C HIS A 380 -3.07 -58.36 27.26
N GLN A 381 -3.70 -57.26 26.86
CA GLN A 381 -3.60 -56.70 25.51
C GLN A 381 -2.14 -56.43 25.11
N HIS A 382 -1.32 -55.93 26.03
CA HIS A 382 0.09 -55.73 25.75
C HIS A 382 0.82 -57.05 25.48
N ARG A 383 0.66 -58.05 26.36
CA ARG A 383 1.24 -59.39 26.17
C ARG A 383 0.73 -60.07 24.90
N GLU A 384 -0.53 -59.90 24.57
CA GLU A 384 -1.13 -60.43 23.35
C GLU A 384 -0.51 -59.81 22.10
N LYS A 385 -0.27 -58.49 22.10
CA LYS A 385 0.46 -57.81 21.03
C LYS A 385 1.91 -58.29 20.91
N GLU A 386 2.58 -58.57 22.02
CA GLU A 386 3.94 -59.15 22.00
C GLU A 386 3.92 -60.57 21.43
N LEU A 387 3.01 -61.42 21.89
CA LEU A 387 2.86 -62.81 21.42
C LEU A 387 2.48 -62.89 19.94
N GLN A 388 1.68 -61.96 19.42
CA GLN A 388 1.36 -61.89 18.00
C GLN A 388 2.57 -61.50 17.13
N GLN A 389 3.51 -60.70 17.67
CA GLN A 389 4.71 -60.26 16.93
C GLN A 389 5.81 -61.31 16.85
N VAL A 390 5.94 -62.19 17.85
CA VAL A 390 6.99 -63.23 17.90
C VAL A 390 6.94 -64.22 16.71
N PRO A 391 5.81 -64.86 16.36
CA PRO A 391 5.78 -65.84 15.28
C PRO A 391 5.99 -65.18 13.91
N VAL A 392 5.45 -63.98 13.69
CA VAL A 392 5.64 -63.23 12.44
C VAL A 392 7.11 -62.84 12.28
N ARG A 393 7.76 -62.35 13.32
CA ARG A 393 9.18 -61.96 13.27
C ARG A 393 10.10 -63.17 13.03
N ALA A 394 9.82 -64.31 13.67
CA ALA A 394 10.57 -65.54 13.46
C ALA A 394 10.42 -66.04 12.01
N GLN A 395 9.19 -66.14 11.51
CA GLN A 395 8.91 -66.61 10.13
C GLN A 395 9.51 -65.69 9.07
N LEU A 396 9.43 -64.37 9.23
CA LEU A 396 10.04 -63.42 8.29
C LEU A 396 11.56 -63.54 8.26
N SER A 397 12.20 -63.73 9.42
CA SER A 397 13.65 -63.91 9.50
C SER A 397 14.14 -65.21 8.82
N GLU A 398 13.38 -66.30 8.96
CA GLU A 398 13.68 -67.57 8.27
C GLU A 398 13.45 -67.44 6.76
N LEU A 399 12.37 -66.79 6.31
CA LEU A 399 12.10 -66.54 4.90
C LEU A 399 13.19 -65.69 4.25
N GLU A 400 13.70 -64.68 4.95
CA GLU A 400 14.83 -63.86 4.50
C GLU A 400 16.13 -64.67 4.41
N HIS A 401 16.38 -65.56 5.37
CA HIS A 401 17.56 -66.45 5.35
C HIS A 401 17.54 -67.37 4.12
N TRP A 402 16.42 -68.06 3.87
CA TRP A 402 16.26 -68.94 2.71
C TRP A 402 16.32 -68.17 1.39
N ARG A 403 15.76 -66.97 1.32
CA ARG A 403 15.86 -66.10 0.14
C ARG A 403 17.31 -65.76 -0.20
N ARG A 404 18.12 -65.37 0.80
CA ARG A 404 19.53 -65.05 0.60
C ARG A 404 20.31 -66.27 0.13
N LEU A 405 20.11 -67.42 0.78
CA LEU A 405 20.75 -68.66 0.39
C LEU A 405 20.42 -69.05 -1.07
N ALA A 406 19.15 -68.94 -1.47
CA ALA A 406 18.73 -69.22 -2.84
C ALA A 406 19.39 -68.27 -3.85
N GLN A 407 19.47 -66.96 -3.54
CA GLN A 407 20.14 -65.97 -4.37
C GLN A 407 21.63 -66.26 -4.52
N ASP A 408 22.30 -66.65 -3.42
CA ASP A 408 23.71 -67.00 -3.45
C ASP A 408 23.95 -68.26 -4.30
N LYS A 409 23.07 -69.27 -4.21
CA LYS A 409 23.12 -70.42 -5.11
C LYS A 409 22.84 -70.08 -6.57
N SER A 410 21.95 -69.14 -6.86
CA SER A 410 21.77 -68.67 -8.24
C SER A 410 23.03 -67.98 -8.78
N ARG A 411 23.70 -67.17 -7.97
CA ARG A 411 24.97 -66.52 -8.36
C ARG A 411 26.07 -67.54 -8.62
N GLU A 412 26.20 -68.56 -7.77
CA GLU A 412 27.12 -69.69 -8.00
C GLU A 412 26.80 -70.40 -9.32
N MET A 413 25.53 -70.66 -9.61
CA MET A 413 25.09 -71.29 -10.87
C MET A 413 25.40 -70.42 -12.10
N ASP A 414 25.22 -69.11 -12.00
CA ASP A 414 25.56 -68.19 -13.09
C ASP A 414 27.07 -68.09 -13.30
N ALA A 415 27.87 -68.16 -12.23
CA ALA A 415 29.32 -68.27 -12.33
C ALA A 415 29.72 -69.58 -13.05
N PHE A 416 29.14 -70.73 -12.66
CA PHE A 416 29.38 -71.99 -13.36
C PHE A 416 28.97 -71.94 -14.84
N ARG A 417 27.87 -71.26 -15.18
CA ARG A 417 27.47 -71.08 -16.59
C ARG A 417 28.48 -70.24 -17.36
N LEU A 418 28.97 -69.14 -16.78
CA LEU A 418 29.98 -68.30 -17.41
C LEU A 418 31.31 -69.06 -17.59
N GLU A 419 31.70 -69.87 -16.61
CA GLU A 419 32.87 -70.75 -16.72
C GLU A 419 32.68 -71.79 -17.84
N LEU A 420 31.50 -72.41 -17.92
CA LEU A 420 31.16 -73.34 -19.01
C LEU A 420 31.18 -72.66 -20.38
N ASP A 421 30.61 -71.45 -20.49
CA ASP A 421 30.65 -70.67 -21.73
C ASP A 421 32.09 -70.31 -22.12
N SER A 422 32.93 -69.95 -21.16
CA SER A 422 34.36 -69.71 -21.38
C SER A 422 35.08 -70.97 -21.88
N ILE A 423 34.83 -72.12 -21.26
CA ILE A 423 35.37 -73.41 -21.71
C ILE A 423 34.91 -73.71 -23.13
N LEU A 424 33.62 -73.54 -23.42
CA LEU A 424 33.06 -73.78 -24.76
C LEU A 424 33.67 -72.84 -25.80
N ASP A 425 33.92 -71.57 -25.45
CA ASP A 425 34.58 -70.62 -26.35
C ASP A 425 36.04 -71.00 -26.61
N ILE A 426 36.77 -71.47 -25.60
CA ILE A 426 38.13 -72.02 -25.78
C ILE A 426 38.08 -73.23 -26.72
N LEU A 427 37.15 -74.16 -26.52
CA LEU A 427 36.99 -75.34 -27.38
C LEU A 427 36.67 -74.95 -28.83
N ARG A 428 35.79 -73.96 -29.04
CA ARG A 428 35.51 -73.41 -30.38
C ARG A 428 36.76 -72.77 -31.01
N HIS A 429 37.58 -72.06 -30.24
CA HIS A 429 38.83 -71.47 -30.74
C HIS A 429 39.84 -72.55 -31.13
N LEU A 430 40.02 -73.58 -30.30
CA LEU A 430 40.89 -74.72 -30.59
C LEU A 430 40.44 -75.45 -31.86
N GLN A 431 39.13 -75.66 -32.02
CA GLN A 431 38.56 -76.28 -33.22
C GLN A 431 38.83 -75.43 -34.48
N ARG A 432 38.72 -74.10 -34.40
CA ARG A 432 39.08 -73.18 -35.51
C ARG A 432 40.57 -73.21 -35.86
N GLN A 433 41.44 -73.50 -34.89
CA GLN A 433 42.88 -73.63 -35.07
C GLN A 433 43.31 -75.00 -35.62
N GLY A 434 42.37 -75.89 -35.97
CA GLY A 434 42.64 -77.20 -36.57
C GLY A 434 42.95 -78.31 -35.56
N ALA A 435 42.71 -78.09 -34.26
CA ALA A 435 42.77 -79.16 -33.28
C ALA A 435 41.55 -80.09 -33.44
N VAL A 436 41.78 -81.34 -33.85
CA VAL A 436 40.74 -82.38 -33.93
C VAL A 436 40.38 -82.82 -32.53
N LEU A 437 39.23 -82.36 -32.03
CA LEU A 437 38.64 -82.86 -30.79
C LEU A 437 38.12 -84.29 -31.03
N PRO A 438 38.53 -85.29 -30.24
CA PRO A 438 38.02 -86.64 -30.37
C PRO A 438 36.54 -86.65 -30.00
N THR A 439 35.67 -87.13 -30.90
CA THR A 439 34.25 -87.39 -30.63
C THR A 439 34.15 -88.46 -29.54
N PRO A 440 33.60 -88.16 -28.34
CA PRO A 440 33.40 -89.18 -27.33
C PRO A 440 32.20 -90.06 -27.68
N GLU A 441 32.42 -91.37 -27.76
CA GLU A 441 31.37 -92.39 -27.73
C GLU A 441 30.52 -92.19 -26.47
N LEU A 442 29.25 -91.82 -26.65
CA LEU A 442 28.29 -91.73 -25.56
C LEU A 442 27.83 -93.13 -25.16
N ALA A 443 28.55 -93.72 -24.21
CA ALA A 443 28.03 -94.77 -23.34
C ALA A 443 26.84 -94.20 -22.56
N ILE A 444 25.65 -94.74 -22.79
CA ILE A 444 24.43 -94.45 -22.02
C ILE A 444 24.49 -95.28 -20.72
N PRO A 445 24.57 -94.68 -19.52
CA PRO A 445 24.35 -95.42 -18.29
C PRO A 445 22.85 -95.50 -18.01
N GLN A 446 22.38 -96.72 -17.73
CA GLN A 446 21.01 -97.00 -17.34
C GLN A 446 20.61 -96.28 -16.05
N ARG A 447 19.40 -95.71 -16.05
CA ARG A 447 18.72 -95.19 -14.85
C ARG A 447 18.48 -96.32 -13.85
N SER A 448 18.78 -96.05 -12.58
CA SER A 448 18.13 -96.68 -11.42
C SER A 448 17.12 -95.71 -10.83
#